data_AF-G2XVS4-F1
#
_entry.id   AF-G2XVS4-F1
#
_cell.length_a   1.000
_cell.length_b   1.000
_cell.length_c   1.000
_cell.angle_alpha   90.00
_cell.angle_beta   90.00
_cell.angle_gamma   90.00
#
_symmetry.space_group_name_H-M   'P 1'
#
loop_
_entity.id
_entity.type
_entity.pdbx_description
1 polymer ?
#
loop_
_entity_poly.entity_id
_entity_poly.type
_entity_poly.pdbx_seq_one_letter_code
_entity_poly.pdbx_strand_id
1 'polypeptide(L)'
;MVSLEVFQEQFHKLKEVEEGKDQLIGKLFARINELESGLTETKLHLEREQDTAKLYQLKLSDVQVNLARIEERIDSNSYVSVLIDGDCMTFCDDLIKSSQQGGLETVHRLREKVCEYLSTELELPSQISVRIRVYANKKGLASAYSHNKIIGNADDFDMFVRGFNMGHPMCDFVDAGDGKECADSKLKECFTHDMADVQCRAVIFGGSADNGYARILQPYVGNTAKSNRIILLEGPPFAKELAIMKEKFLVARFPGVFRNTKLSGRQVSLPTTPPRSSTPDTSSYAETVLSNSSLDVVSMEGSSDSSVAVPVRSKYAVLRNRKGQRLDAIISPPSALITVMRNTKHCNVFHIFGECPYKKCSFLHGKRLGRKEIDARRFISRSKPCPSKLNCKDEKCLYGHQCLEKACTKIGKGCKFDKEMHNVDRS
;
A
#
# COMPACT_ATOMS: atom_id res chain seq x y z
N MET A 1 -14.71 37.81 -111.34
CA MET A 1 -13.68 38.39 -110.44
C MET A 1 -14.16 38.17 -109.03
N VAL A 2 -13.44 37.40 -108.23
CA VAL A 2 -13.79 37.21 -106.81
C VAL A 2 -13.59 38.55 -106.09
N SER A 3 -14.60 39.00 -105.33
CA SER A 3 -14.61 40.29 -104.61
C SER A 3 -13.47 40.35 -103.58
N LEU A 4 -12.83 41.52 -103.46
CA LEU A 4 -11.79 41.82 -102.47
C LEU A 4 -12.25 41.51 -101.03
N GLU A 5 -13.55 41.64 -100.75
CA GLU A 5 -14.17 41.38 -99.46
C GLU A 5 -14.03 39.91 -99.03
N VAL A 6 -14.11 38.96 -99.98
CA VAL A 6 -13.98 37.52 -99.68
C VAL A 6 -12.57 37.18 -99.20
N PHE A 7 -11.55 37.80 -99.80
CA PHE A 7 -10.17 37.63 -99.36
C PHE A 7 -9.89 38.28 -98.01
N GLN A 8 -10.49 39.45 -97.73
CA GLN A 8 -10.40 40.10 -96.42
C GLN A 8 -11.05 39.27 -95.31
N GLU A 9 -12.20 38.64 -95.59
CA GLU A 9 -12.88 37.77 -94.63
C GLU A 9 -12.08 36.48 -94.35
N GLN A 10 -11.49 35.87 -95.38
CA GLN A 10 -10.59 34.72 -95.20
C GLN A 10 -9.33 35.07 -94.41
N PHE A 11 -8.73 36.24 -94.66
CA PHE A 11 -7.59 36.73 -93.89
C PHE A 11 -7.95 36.94 -92.41
N HIS A 12 -9.12 37.52 -92.10
CA HIS A 12 -9.59 37.68 -90.73
C HIS A 12 -9.77 36.33 -90.00
N LYS A 13 -10.37 35.33 -90.67
CA LYS A 13 -10.51 33.97 -90.11
C LYS A 13 -9.17 33.30 -89.83
N LEU A 14 -8.19 33.44 -90.73
CA LEU A 14 -6.83 32.94 -90.51
C LEU A 14 -6.15 33.63 -89.32
N LYS A 15 -6.36 34.93 -89.16
CA LYS A 15 -5.81 35.70 -88.03
C LYS A 15 -6.42 35.28 -86.69
N GLU A 16 -7.73 35.06 -86.61
CA GLU A 16 -8.38 34.53 -85.40
C GLU A 16 -7.84 33.15 -85.02
N VAL A 17 -7.58 32.29 -86.01
CA VAL A 17 -6.98 30.97 -85.77
C VAL A 17 -5.56 31.10 -85.21
N GLU A 18 -4.73 31.99 -85.76
CA GLU A 18 -3.38 32.27 -85.22
C GLU A 18 -3.45 32.82 -83.78
N GLU A 19 -4.32 33.80 -83.51
CA GLU A 19 -4.51 34.35 -82.16
C GLU A 19 -5.01 33.27 -81.17
N GLY A 20 -5.88 32.36 -81.62
CA GLY A 20 -6.35 31.22 -80.83
C GLY A 20 -5.24 30.21 -80.51
N LYS A 21 -4.34 29.94 -81.48
CA LYS A 21 -3.15 29.10 -81.24
C LYS A 21 -2.21 29.76 -80.25
N ASP A 22 -1.94 31.07 -80.38
CA ASP A 22 -1.06 31.79 -79.48
C ASP A 22 -1.60 31.79 -78.04
N GLN A 23 -2.90 31.98 -77.86
CA GLN A 23 -3.52 31.85 -76.53
C GLN A 23 -3.39 30.43 -75.96
N LEU A 24 -3.58 29.40 -76.78
CA LEU A 24 -3.43 28.01 -76.34
C LEU A 24 -1.98 27.70 -75.94
N ILE A 25 -1.01 28.15 -76.75
CA ILE A 25 0.42 28.02 -76.48
C ILE A 25 0.78 28.75 -75.17
N GLY A 26 0.27 29.97 -74.98
CA GLY A 26 0.47 30.74 -73.74
C GLY A 26 -0.09 30.01 -72.51
N LYS A 27 -1.30 29.44 -72.60
CA LYS A 27 -1.90 28.62 -71.53
C LYS A 27 -1.10 27.35 -71.26
N LEU A 28 -0.57 26.70 -72.30
CA LEU A 28 0.31 25.54 -72.16
C LEU A 28 1.60 25.89 -71.42
N PHE A 29 2.26 26.99 -71.77
CA PHE A 29 3.46 27.45 -71.06
C PHE A 29 3.17 27.77 -69.60
N ALA A 30 2.07 28.47 -69.31
CA ALA A 30 1.66 28.73 -67.93
C ALA A 30 1.44 27.43 -67.15
N ARG A 31 0.76 26.45 -67.77
CA ARG A 31 0.52 25.14 -67.15
C ARG A 31 1.80 24.34 -66.93
N ILE A 32 2.72 24.35 -67.87
CA ILE A 32 4.03 23.68 -67.73
C ILE A 32 4.81 24.31 -66.57
N ASN A 33 4.88 25.64 -66.49
CA ASN A 33 5.55 26.33 -65.38
C ASN A 33 4.92 26.00 -64.01
N GLU A 34 3.60 25.95 -63.93
CA GLU A 34 2.90 25.52 -62.71
C GLU A 34 3.26 24.09 -62.32
N LEU A 35 3.25 23.16 -63.29
CA LEU A 35 3.58 21.76 -63.05
C LEU A 35 5.04 21.57 -62.64
N GLU A 36 5.98 22.27 -63.27
CA GLU A 36 7.40 22.24 -62.93
C GLU A 36 7.67 22.80 -61.52
N SER A 37 6.98 23.90 -61.17
CA SER A 37 7.05 24.48 -59.83
C SER A 37 6.49 23.51 -58.78
N GLY A 38 5.31 22.94 -59.01
CA GLY A 38 4.69 21.97 -58.11
C GLY A 38 5.51 20.66 -57.98
N LEU A 39 6.12 20.20 -59.07
CA LEU A 39 7.02 19.04 -59.05
C LEU A 39 8.26 19.30 -58.19
N THR A 40 8.82 20.50 -58.30
CA THR A 40 10.01 20.90 -57.52
C THR A 40 9.69 20.99 -56.03
N GLU A 41 8.56 21.61 -55.67
CA GLU A 41 8.09 21.69 -54.28
C GLU A 41 7.84 20.29 -53.69
N THR A 42 7.16 19.42 -54.46
CA THR A 42 6.87 18.05 -54.02
C THR A 42 8.15 17.23 -53.83
N LYS A 43 9.16 17.40 -54.69
CA LYS A 43 10.47 16.74 -54.53
C LYS A 43 11.17 17.18 -53.26
N LEU A 44 11.19 18.48 -52.97
CA LEU A 44 11.78 19.02 -51.73
C LEU A 44 11.02 18.52 -50.49
N HIS A 45 9.70 18.43 -50.55
CA HIS A 45 8.91 17.85 -49.46
C HIS A 45 9.24 16.37 -49.24
N LEU A 46 9.31 15.59 -50.32
CA LEU A 46 9.65 14.16 -50.26
C LEU A 46 11.05 13.94 -49.67
N GLU A 47 12.04 14.74 -50.06
CA GLU A 47 13.40 14.67 -49.53
C GLU A 47 13.43 14.94 -48.01
N ARG A 48 12.74 15.99 -47.55
CA ARG A 48 12.61 16.30 -46.11
C ARG A 48 11.96 15.17 -45.32
N GLU A 49 10.90 14.57 -45.87
CA GLU A 49 10.23 13.42 -45.25
C GLU A 49 11.15 12.21 -45.18
N GLN A 50 11.91 11.91 -46.25
CA GLN A 50 12.87 10.80 -46.27
C GLN A 50 13.99 10.99 -45.24
N ASP A 51 14.54 12.20 -45.13
CA ASP A 51 15.59 12.50 -44.16
C ASP A 51 15.06 12.43 -42.72
N THR A 52 13.84 12.91 -42.50
CA THR A 52 13.14 12.79 -41.22
C THR A 52 12.90 11.32 -40.85
N ALA A 53 12.45 10.50 -41.80
CA ALA A 53 12.23 9.07 -41.60
C ALA A 53 13.53 8.33 -41.25
N LYS A 54 14.63 8.60 -41.96
CA LYS A 54 15.96 8.05 -41.65
C LYS A 54 16.41 8.44 -40.24
N LEU A 55 16.24 9.71 -39.86
CA LEU A 55 16.60 10.20 -38.53
C LEU A 55 15.83 9.47 -37.43
N TYR A 56 14.51 9.27 -37.58
CA TYR A 56 13.71 8.55 -36.59
C TYR A 56 14.04 7.06 -36.55
N GLN A 57 14.35 6.42 -37.68
CA GLN A 57 14.82 5.03 -37.70
C GLN A 57 16.12 4.86 -36.91
N LEU A 58 17.08 5.76 -37.09
CA LEU A 58 18.33 5.76 -36.31
C LEU A 58 18.07 5.95 -34.82
N LYS A 59 17.21 6.91 -34.45
CA LYS A 59 16.83 7.14 -33.05
C LYS A 59 16.13 5.93 -32.43
N LEU A 60 15.23 5.27 -33.16
CA LEU A 60 14.56 4.06 -32.68
C LEU A 60 15.56 2.93 -32.44
N SER A 61 16.51 2.73 -33.36
CA SER A 61 17.58 1.75 -33.19
C SER A 61 18.44 2.05 -31.96
N ASP A 62 18.82 3.32 -31.75
CA ASP A 62 19.62 3.71 -30.57
C ASP A 62 18.86 3.49 -29.26
N VAL A 63 17.57 3.86 -29.21
CA VAL A 63 16.72 3.62 -28.04
C VAL A 63 16.56 2.12 -27.78
N GLN A 64 16.39 1.29 -28.81
CA GLN A 64 16.28 -0.17 -28.65
C GLN A 64 17.55 -0.80 -28.09
N VAL A 65 18.73 -0.41 -28.60
CA VAL A 65 20.03 -0.88 -28.08
C VAL A 65 20.21 -0.43 -26.63
N ASN A 66 19.86 0.82 -26.31
CA ASN A 66 19.94 1.34 -24.95
C ASN A 66 18.98 0.61 -24.00
N LEU A 67 17.77 0.29 -24.44
CA LEU A 67 16.78 -0.46 -23.67
C LEU A 67 17.27 -1.88 -23.38
N ALA A 68 17.73 -2.61 -24.40
CA ALA A 68 18.29 -3.96 -24.24
C ALA A 68 19.47 -3.97 -23.25
N ARG A 69 20.36 -2.97 -23.35
CA ARG A 69 21.49 -2.80 -22.42
C ARG A 69 21.05 -2.51 -20.97
N ILE A 70 19.94 -1.80 -20.77
CA ILE A 70 19.39 -1.55 -19.43
C ILE A 70 18.75 -2.82 -18.87
N GLU A 71 18.00 -3.56 -19.70
CA GLU A 71 17.38 -4.84 -19.30
C GLU A 71 18.44 -5.87 -18.90
N GLU A 72 19.51 -6.02 -19.67
CA GLU A 72 20.63 -6.90 -19.33
C GLU A 72 21.28 -6.54 -17.98
N ARG A 73 21.41 -5.25 -17.65
CA ARG A 73 21.94 -4.79 -16.36
C ARG A 73 20.99 -5.09 -15.19
N ILE A 74 19.69 -5.07 -15.44
CA ILE A 74 18.68 -5.45 -14.44
C ILE A 74 18.74 -6.97 -14.23
N ASP A 75 18.76 -7.76 -15.30
CA ASP A 75 18.76 -9.22 -15.25
C ASP A 75 20.06 -9.79 -14.64
N SER A 76 21.23 -9.22 -14.98
CA SER A 76 22.53 -9.66 -14.44
C SER A 76 22.69 -9.47 -12.93
N ASN A 77 21.92 -8.56 -12.33
CA ASN A 77 21.91 -8.32 -10.88
C ASN A 77 20.59 -8.74 -10.23
N SER A 78 19.80 -9.55 -10.94
CA SER A 78 18.51 -10.00 -10.45
C SER A 78 18.66 -10.97 -9.28
N TYR A 79 17.72 -10.92 -8.35
CA TYR A 79 17.73 -11.75 -7.16
C TYR A 79 16.33 -12.15 -6.69
N VAL A 80 16.26 -13.14 -5.82
CA VAL A 80 15.06 -13.51 -5.07
C VAL A 80 15.27 -13.21 -3.60
N SER A 81 14.28 -12.57 -2.98
CA SER A 81 14.28 -12.25 -1.56
C SER A 81 13.47 -13.30 -0.79
N VAL A 82 14.06 -13.87 0.25
CA VAL A 82 13.40 -14.79 1.18
C VAL A 82 13.33 -14.11 2.53
N LEU A 83 12.13 -13.74 2.95
CA LEU A 83 11.86 -12.98 4.15
C LEU A 83 11.10 -13.86 5.15
N ILE A 84 11.70 -14.18 6.28
CA ILE A 84 11.16 -15.13 7.26
C ILE A 84 10.97 -14.43 8.61
N ASP A 85 9.78 -14.56 9.16
CA ASP A 85 9.45 -14.27 10.55
C ASP A 85 9.81 -15.47 11.43
N GLY A 86 10.97 -15.44 12.06
CA GLY A 86 11.44 -16.54 12.89
C GLY A 86 10.63 -16.72 14.18
N ASP A 87 9.86 -15.72 14.61
CA ASP A 87 8.99 -15.85 15.80
C ASP A 87 7.76 -16.73 15.49
N CYS A 88 7.29 -16.74 14.24
CA CYS A 88 6.15 -17.57 13.82
C CYS A 88 6.51 -18.74 12.88
N MET A 89 7.68 -18.72 12.25
CA MET A 89 8.24 -19.78 11.39
C MET A 89 9.44 -20.45 12.07
N THR A 90 9.16 -21.25 13.09
CA THR A 90 10.20 -21.94 13.88
C THR A 90 10.85 -23.09 13.10
N PHE A 91 12.15 -23.29 13.28
CA PHE A 91 12.93 -24.36 12.63
C PHE A 91 12.73 -25.71 13.32
N CYS A 92 12.94 -26.80 12.59
CA CYS A 92 12.84 -28.17 13.10
C CYS A 92 13.81 -28.44 14.26
N ASP A 93 13.40 -29.36 15.16
CA ASP A 93 14.09 -29.59 16.43
C ASP A 93 15.48 -30.18 16.26
N ASP A 94 15.70 -31.01 15.24
CA ASP A 94 17.00 -31.59 14.89
C ASP A 94 18.02 -30.50 14.53
N LEU A 95 17.58 -29.50 13.78
CA LEU A 95 18.40 -28.35 13.41
C LEU A 95 18.74 -27.52 14.65
N ILE A 96 17.76 -27.21 15.49
CA ILE A 96 17.99 -26.40 16.69
C ILE A 96 18.89 -27.13 17.72
N LYS A 97 18.68 -28.44 17.91
CA LYS A 97 19.47 -29.28 18.83
C LYS A 97 20.93 -29.41 18.44
N SER A 98 21.23 -29.27 17.15
CA SER A 98 22.60 -29.36 16.62
C SER A 98 23.37 -28.04 16.72
N SER A 99 22.79 -27.02 17.38
CA SER A 99 23.41 -25.72 17.66
C SER A 99 24.09 -25.14 16.41
N GLN A 100 25.39 -24.86 16.45
CA GLN A 100 26.13 -24.25 15.33
C GLN A 100 26.05 -25.07 14.03
N GLN A 101 26.21 -26.39 14.11
CA GLN A 101 26.14 -27.24 12.92
C GLN A 101 24.73 -27.22 12.34
N GLY A 102 23.71 -27.16 13.20
CA GLY A 102 22.33 -27.02 12.80
C GLY A 102 22.03 -25.71 12.07
N GLY A 103 22.66 -24.61 12.48
CA GLY A 103 22.57 -23.32 11.78
C GLY A 103 23.15 -23.39 10.37
N LEU A 104 24.34 -24.00 10.22
CA LEU A 104 24.98 -24.22 8.91
C LEU A 104 24.11 -25.09 8.00
N GLU A 105 23.61 -26.21 8.54
CA GLU A 105 22.76 -27.16 7.84
C GLU A 105 21.42 -26.53 7.42
N THR A 106 20.84 -25.67 8.27
CA THR A 106 19.61 -24.93 7.95
C THR A 106 19.78 -24.08 6.71
N VAL A 107 20.90 -23.35 6.60
CA VAL A 107 21.19 -22.52 5.42
C VAL A 107 21.33 -23.39 4.17
N HIS A 108 22.06 -24.51 4.27
CA HIS A 108 22.21 -25.44 3.15
C HIS A 108 20.85 -25.96 2.67
N ARG A 109 20.06 -26.58 3.57
CA ARG A 109 18.73 -27.13 3.25
C ARG A 109 17.77 -26.08 2.70
N LEU A 110 17.72 -24.90 3.33
CA LEU A 110 16.80 -23.84 2.92
C LEU A 110 17.16 -23.30 1.53
N ARG A 111 18.44 -23.09 1.24
CA ARG A 111 18.88 -22.63 -0.08
C ARG A 111 18.63 -23.66 -1.16
N GLU A 112 18.95 -24.93 -0.89
CA GLU A 112 18.67 -26.04 -1.82
C GLU A 112 17.17 -26.08 -2.19
N LYS A 113 16.30 -26.07 -1.18
CA LYS A 113 14.84 -26.10 -1.38
C LYS A 113 14.30 -24.87 -2.09
N VAL A 114 14.85 -23.70 -1.79
CA VAL A 114 14.49 -22.46 -2.49
C VAL A 114 14.90 -22.55 -3.96
N CYS A 115 16.16 -22.88 -4.26
CA CYS A 115 16.65 -22.98 -5.63
C CYS A 115 15.88 -24.03 -6.45
N GLU A 116 15.59 -25.19 -5.85
CA GLU A 116 14.73 -26.24 -6.43
C GLU A 116 13.38 -25.64 -6.84
N TYR A 117 12.67 -25.01 -5.90
CA TYR A 117 11.37 -24.38 -6.15
C TYR A 117 11.42 -23.29 -7.23
N LEU A 118 12.43 -22.42 -7.18
CA LEU A 118 12.58 -21.32 -8.16
C LEU A 118 12.80 -21.85 -9.58
N SER A 119 13.53 -22.96 -9.72
CA SER A 119 13.77 -23.59 -11.01
C SER A 119 12.54 -24.30 -11.57
N THR A 120 11.75 -24.98 -10.72
CA THR A 120 10.62 -25.80 -11.17
C THR A 120 9.32 -25.02 -11.33
N GLU A 121 9.02 -24.10 -10.42
CA GLU A 121 7.71 -23.42 -10.37
C GLU A 121 7.73 -22.03 -11.02
N LEU A 122 8.90 -21.38 -11.07
CA LEU A 122 9.06 -20.01 -11.58
C LEU A 122 9.96 -19.92 -12.83
N GLU A 123 10.55 -21.04 -13.26
CA GLU A 123 11.45 -21.14 -14.42
C GLU A 123 12.58 -20.10 -14.40
N LEU A 124 13.05 -19.73 -13.20
CA LEU A 124 14.13 -18.75 -13.04
C LEU A 124 15.50 -19.40 -13.31
N PRO A 125 16.50 -18.61 -13.75
CA PRO A 125 17.85 -19.12 -13.98
C PRO A 125 18.42 -19.82 -12.74
N SER A 126 19.07 -20.98 -12.95
CA SER A 126 19.63 -21.80 -11.86
C SER A 126 20.70 -21.10 -11.02
N GLN A 127 21.32 -20.03 -11.54
CA GLN A 127 22.34 -19.22 -10.86
C GLN A 127 21.79 -17.92 -10.27
N ILE A 128 20.47 -17.73 -10.19
CA ILE A 128 19.90 -16.50 -9.63
C ILE A 128 20.36 -16.28 -8.18
N SER A 129 20.68 -15.03 -7.85
CA SER A 129 21.09 -14.68 -6.48
C SER A 129 19.92 -14.85 -5.51
N VAL A 130 20.14 -15.53 -4.39
CA VAL A 130 19.12 -15.75 -3.36
C VAL A 130 19.57 -15.11 -2.05
N ARG A 131 18.79 -14.14 -1.58
CA ARG A 131 19.02 -13.44 -0.32
C ARG A 131 18.00 -13.90 0.71
N ILE A 132 18.47 -14.46 1.81
CA ILE A 132 17.63 -15.00 2.88
C ILE A 132 17.82 -14.18 4.14
N ARG A 133 16.72 -13.68 4.71
CA ARG A 133 16.73 -12.97 5.99
C ARG A 133 15.66 -13.49 6.92
N VAL A 134 16.10 -13.93 8.09
CA VAL A 134 15.25 -14.34 9.20
C VAL A 134 15.27 -13.22 10.23
N TYR A 135 14.10 -12.71 10.61
CA TYR A 135 13.95 -11.72 11.68
C TYR A 135 13.20 -12.35 12.84
N ALA A 136 13.76 -12.25 14.05
CA ALA A 136 13.12 -12.80 15.25
C ALA A 136 13.57 -12.05 16.50
N ASN A 137 12.80 -12.16 17.57
CA ASN A 137 13.28 -11.87 18.92
C ASN A 137 14.15 -13.04 19.40
N LYS A 138 15.47 -12.93 19.24
CA LYS A 138 16.41 -14.02 19.52
C LYS A 138 16.29 -14.55 20.95
N LYS A 139 16.21 -13.64 21.94
CA LYS A 139 16.10 -13.98 23.36
C LYS A 139 14.76 -14.67 23.68
N GLY A 140 13.66 -14.15 23.13
CA GLY A 140 12.34 -14.75 23.29
C GLY A 140 12.27 -16.15 22.68
N LEU A 141 12.86 -16.31 21.51
CA LEU A 141 12.88 -17.57 20.78
C LEU A 141 13.75 -18.64 21.46
N ALA A 142 14.93 -18.28 21.97
CA ALA A 142 15.75 -19.16 22.80
C ALA A 142 14.97 -19.65 24.06
N SER A 143 14.26 -18.74 24.73
CA SER A 143 13.42 -19.09 25.87
C SER A 143 12.28 -20.03 25.48
N ALA A 144 11.68 -19.85 24.30
CA ALA A 144 10.62 -20.73 23.79
C ALA A 144 11.14 -22.14 23.50
N TYR A 145 12.29 -22.28 22.84
CA TYR A 145 12.92 -23.58 22.59
C TYR A 145 13.32 -24.29 23.89
N SER A 146 13.85 -23.56 24.87
CA SER A 146 14.19 -24.11 26.19
C SER A 146 12.95 -24.58 26.95
N HIS A 147 11.87 -23.79 26.96
CA HIS A 147 10.60 -24.16 27.60
C HIS A 147 10.01 -25.44 27.02
N ASN A 148 10.15 -25.65 25.70
CA ASN A 148 9.70 -26.85 25.01
C ASN A 148 10.71 -28.01 25.09
N LYS A 149 11.75 -27.91 25.93
CA LYS A 149 12.80 -28.93 26.14
C LYS A 149 13.54 -29.34 24.86
N ILE A 150 13.64 -28.41 23.90
CA ILE A 150 14.37 -28.63 22.65
C ILE A 150 15.86 -28.36 22.86
N ILE A 151 16.20 -27.30 23.60
CA ILE A 151 17.57 -26.95 24.00
C ILE A 151 17.71 -26.92 25.52
N GLY A 152 18.91 -27.22 26.00
CA GLY A 152 19.23 -27.18 27.43
C GLY A 152 19.71 -25.80 27.89
N ASN A 153 20.49 -25.11 27.04
CA ASN A 153 21.05 -23.79 27.32
C ASN A 153 20.60 -22.78 26.24
N ALA A 154 20.38 -21.53 26.63
CA ALA A 154 20.15 -20.44 25.68
C ALA A 154 21.34 -20.24 24.71
N ASP A 155 22.56 -20.54 25.18
CA ASP A 155 23.78 -20.49 24.35
C ASP A 155 23.72 -21.44 23.14
N ASP A 156 22.96 -22.54 23.23
CA ASP A 156 22.79 -23.48 22.12
C ASP A 156 22.12 -22.79 20.93
N PHE A 157 21.14 -21.92 21.20
CA PHE A 157 20.45 -21.13 20.18
C PHE A 157 21.34 -20.00 19.65
N ASP A 158 22.15 -19.39 20.51
CA ASP A 158 23.16 -18.41 20.09
C ASP A 158 24.16 -19.03 19.10
N MET A 159 24.61 -20.25 19.38
CA MET A 159 25.48 -21.01 18.49
C MET A 159 24.76 -21.37 17.19
N PHE A 160 23.49 -21.73 17.23
CA PHE A 160 22.67 -21.91 16.02
C PHE A 160 22.62 -20.65 15.15
N VAL A 161 22.33 -19.48 15.74
CA VAL A 161 22.29 -18.21 15.01
C VAL A 161 23.66 -17.88 14.40
N ARG A 162 24.76 -18.13 15.13
CA ARG A 162 26.12 -17.98 14.59
C ARG A 162 26.36 -18.90 13.40
N GLY A 163 25.99 -20.18 13.51
CA GLY A 163 26.09 -21.15 12.43
C GLY A 163 25.30 -20.71 11.19
N PHE A 164 24.08 -20.20 11.37
CA PHE A 164 23.27 -19.68 10.28
C PHE A 164 23.97 -18.52 9.56
N ASN A 165 24.45 -17.51 10.31
CA ASN A 165 25.13 -16.34 9.74
C ASN A 165 26.47 -16.68 9.06
N MET A 166 27.12 -17.78 9.46
CA MET A 166 28.34 -18.27 8.83
C MET A 166 28.07 -19.14 7.59
N GLY A 167 26.85 -19.66 7.43
CA GLY A 167 26.54 -20.66 6.40
C GLY A 167 26.60 -20.12 4.98
N HIS A 168 26.26 -18.84 4.76
CA HIS A 168 26.36 -18.23 3.44
C HIS A 168 26.36 -16.69 3.50
N PRO A 169 27.12 -15.97 2.66
CA PRO A 169 27.19 -14.50 2.69
C PRO A 169 25.88 -13.74 2.42
N MET A 170 24.88 -14.40 1.84
CA MET A 170 23.55 -13.82 1.55
C MET A 170 22.46 -14.36 2.49
N CYS A 171 22.83 -14.96 3.61
CA CYS A 171 21.90 -15.52 4.59
C CYS A 171 22.14 -14.90 5.96
N ASP A 172 21.16 -14.14 6.44
CA ASP A 172 21.23 -13.42 7.71
C ASP A 172 20.11 -13.87 8.66
N PHE A 173 20.46 -14.21 9.88
CA PHE A 173 19.56 -14.28 11.02
C PHE A 173 19.79 -13.03 11.87
N VAL A 174 18.78 -12.16 11.88
CA VAL A 174 18.82 -10.84 12.47
C VAL A 174 18.00 -10.82 13.75
N ASP A 175 18.64 -10.49 14.87
CA ASP A 175 17.92 -10.17 16.10
C ASP A 175 17.15 -8.85 15.91
N ALA A 176 15.83 -8.93 15.99
CA ALA A 176 14.94 -7.78 15.88
C ALA A 176 14.79 -7.03 17.20
N GLY A 177 15.26 -7.59 18.32
CA GLY A 177 15.05 -7.08 19.67
C GLY A 177 13.78 -7.64 20.31
N ASP A 178 13.52 -7.22 21.55
CA ASP A 178 12.45 -7.73 22.41
C ASP A 178 11.18 -6.87 22.42
N GLY A 179 11.16 -5.81 21.62
CA GLY A 179 9.98 -4.98 21.41
C GLY A 179 8.86 -5.72 20.66
N LYS A 180 7.62 -5.37 20.98
CA LYS A 180 6.45 -5.93 20.31
C LYS A 180 6.45 -5.52 18.82
N GLU A 181 6.22 -6.47 17.92
CA GLU A 181 6.14 -6.25 16.46
C GLU A 181 7.44 -5.71 15.81
N CYS A 182 8.60 -5.85 16.48
CA CYS A 182 9.88 -5.42 15.93
C CYS A 182 10.29 -6.23 14.68
N ALA A 183 10.14 -7.55 14.72
CA ALA A 183 10.39 -8.42 13.56
C ALA A 183 9.42 -8.09 12.42
N ASP A 184 8.12 -7.99 12.73
CA ASP A 184 7.08 -7.69 11.75
C ASP A 184 7.33 -6.37 11.04
N SER A 185 7.76 -5.33 11.79
CA SER A 185 8.00 -4.00 11.22
C SER A 185 9.16 -4.04 10.20
N LYS A 186 10.24 -4.77 10.52
CA LYS A 186 11.35 -4.97 9.58
C LYS A 186 10.91 -5.75 8.34
N LEU A 187 10.14 -6.83 8.54
CA LEU A 187 9.62 -7.65 7.45
C LEU A 187 8.68 -6.89 6.52
N LYS A 188 7.75 -6.10 7.06
CA LYS A 188 6.80 -5.29 6.29
C LYS A 188 7.53 -4.27 5.41
N GLU A 189 8.55 -3.61 5.94
CA GLU A 189 9.34 -2.64 5.17
C GLU A 189 10.22 -3.32 4.12
N CYS A 190 10.93 -4.41 4.48
CA CYS A 190 11.74 -5.17 3.52
C CYS A 190 10.87 -5.72 2.38
N PHE A 191 9.70 -6.28 2.70
CA PHE A 191 8.76 -6.77 1.69
C PHE A 191 8.30 -5.65 0.76
N THR A 192 7.97 -4.47 1.31
CA THR A 192 7.54 -3.32 0.50
C THR A 192 8.65 -2.84 -0.42
N HIS A 193 9.88 -2.78 0.08
CA HIS A 193 11.07 -2.43 -0.69
C HIS A 193 11.33 -3.44 -1.82
N ASP A 194 11.35 -4.73 -1.49
CA ASP A 194 11.64 -5.81 -2.43
C ASP A 194 10.58 -5.92 -3.54
N MET A 195 9.30 -5.66 -3.23
CA MET A 195 8.25 -5.63 -4.25
C MET A 195 8.35 -4.43 -5.21
N ALA A 196 8.94 -3.33 -4.75
CA ALA A 196 9.17 -2.12 -5.54
C ALA A 196 10.48 -2.18 -6.35
N ASP A 197 11.43 -3.00 -5.93
CA ASP A 197 12.69 -3.24 -6.63
C ASP A 197 12.46 -4.01 -7.94
N VAL A 198 13.01 -3.48 -9.04
CA VAL A 198 12.94 -4.06 -10.38
C VAL A 198 13.88 -5.24 -10.56
N GLN A 199 14.95 -5.32 -9.76
CA GLN A 199 15.91 -6.42 -9.77
C GLN A 199 15.44 -7.62 -8.94
N CYS A 200 14.57 -7.38 -7.96
CA CYS A 200 13.95 -8.45 -7.18
C CYS A 200 12.91 -9.19 -8.04
N ARG A 201 13.18 -10.42 -8.47
CA ARG A 201 12.27 -11.16 -9.34
C ARG A 201 11.06 -11.68 -8.57
N ALA A 202 11.30 -12.17 -7.36
CA ALA A 202 10.27 -12.74 -6.51
C ALA A 202 10.59 -12.56 -5.02
N VAL A 203 9.55 -12.61 -4.20
CA VAL A 203 9.63 -12.58 -2.73
C VAL A 203 8.97 -13.82 -2.16
N ILE A 204 9.78 -14.67 -1.51
CA ILE A 204 9.30 -15.78 -0.69
C ILE A 204 9.08 -15.24 0.72
N PHE A 205 7.84 -15.29 1.21
CA PHE A 205 7.44 -14.68 2.47
C PHE A 205 6.99 -15.73 3.49
N GLY A 206 7.82 -15.99 4.49
CA GLY A 206 7.58 -16.88 5.62
C GLY A 206 6.99 -16.13 6.80
N GLY A 207 5.67 -15.97 6.81
CA GLY A 207 4.92 -15.39 7.94
C GLY A 207 3.60 -16.11 8.18
N SER A 208 3.53 -17.40 7.84
CA SER A 208 2.28 -18.15 7.69
C SER A 208 1.39 -18.10 8.93
N ALA A 209 1.98 -18.07 10.11
CA ALA A 209 1.30 -18.19 11.38
C ALA A 209 0.78 -16.87 11.99
N ASP A 210 0.98 -15.73 11.33
CA ASP A 210 0.58 -14.41 11.82
C ASP A 210 -0.37 -13.66 10.86
N ASN A 211 -1.54 -13.26 11.37
CA ASN A 211 -2.50 -12.44 10.61
C ASN A 211 -1.99 -11.00 10.39
N GLY A 212 -0.96 -10.55 11.13
CA GLY A 212 -0.35 -9.23 11.00
C GLY A 212 0.12 -8.90 9.57
N TYR A 213 0.42 -9.92 8.77
CA TYR A 213 0.88 -9.78 7.39
C TYR A 213 -0.24 -9.74 6.34
N ALA A 214 -1.47 -10.12 6.68
CA ALA A 214 -2.58 -10.12 5.70
C ALA A 214 -2.79 -8.73 5.07
N ARG A 215 -2.63 -7.67 5.87
CA ARG A 215 -2.80 -6.28 5.42
C ARG A 215 -1.77 -5.84 4.38
N ILE A 216 -0.53 -6.34 4.44
CA ILE A 216 0.51 -5.99 3.46
C ILE A 216 0.37 -6.79 2.17
N LEU A 217 -0.24 -7.98 2.23
CA LEU A 217 -0.48 -8.84 1.07
C LEU A 217 -1.76 -8.46 0.31
N GLN A 218 -2.79 -7.95 1.02
CA GLN A 218 -4.08 -7.59 0.45
C GLN A 218 -4.03 -6.73 -0.83
N PRO A 219 -3.17 -5.70 -0.97
CA PRO A 219 -3.12 -4.86 -2.17
C PRO A 219 -2.67 -5.61 -3.44
N TYR A 220 -2.06 -6.79 -3.30
CA TYR A 220 -1.56 -7.59 -4.40
C TYR A 220 -2.56 -8.64 -4.88
N VAL A 221 -3.63 -8.88 -4.10
CA VAL A 221 -4.72 -9.78 -4.48
C VAL A 221 -5.44 -9.24 -5.72
N GLY A 222 -5.52 -10.06 -6.77
CA GLY A 222 -6.21 -9.72 -8.02
C GLY A 222 -5.35 -9.02 -9.08
N ASN A 223 -4.07 -8.75 -8.80
CA ASN A 223 -3.11 -8.31 -9.81
C ASN A 223 -2.14 -9.45 -10.14
N THR A 224 -2.45 -10.23 -11.17
CA THR A 224 -1.70 -11.45 -11.53
C THR A 224 -0.20 -11.20 -11.70
N ALA A 225 0.19 -10.08 -12.32
CA ALA A 225 1.60 -9.75 -12.54
C ALA A 225 2.38 -9.53 -11.23
N LYS A 226 1.73 -8.97 -10.20
CA LYS A 226 2.36 -8.75 -8.89
C LYS A 226 2.18 -9.92 -7.93
N SER A 227 1.03 -10.59 -7.95
CA SER A 227 0.76 -11.74 -7.08
C SER A 227 1.65 -12.92 -7.43
N ASN A 228 1.98 -13.14 -8.70
CA ASN A 228 2.87 -14.22 -9.14
C ASN A 228 4.32 -14.01 -8.69
N ARG A 229 4.70 -12.79 -8.28
CA ARG A 229 6.01 -12.51 -7.67
C ARG A 229 6.05 -12.86 -6.18
N ILE A 230 4.91 -13.17 -5.55
CA ILE A 230 4.82 -13.43 -4.12
C ILE A 230 4.55 -14.91 -3.87
N ILE A 231 5.44 -15.54 -3.11
CA ILE A 231 5.34 -16.94 -2.73
C ILE A 231 5.18 -17.01 -1.22
N LEU A 232 4.03 -17.50 -0.76
CA LEU A 232 3.77 -17.67 0.66
C LEU A 232 4.40 -18.98 1.13
N LEU A 233 5.33 -18.88 2.08
CA LEU A 233 6.01 -20.04 2.65
C LEU A 233 5.23 -20.55 3.86
N GLU A 234 4.75 -21.78 3.74
CA GLU A 234 3.97 -22.46 4.78
C GLU A 234 4.90 -23.32 5.67
N GLY A 235 4.89 -23.00 6.97
CA GLY A 235 5.51 -23.80 8.03
C GLY A 235 4.38 -24.37 8.88
N PRO A 236 4.00 -23.69 9.98
CA PRO A 236 2.71 -23.93 10.60
C PRO A 236 1.54 -23.59 9.64
N PRO A 237 0.34 -24.13 9.88
CA PRO A 237 -0.85 -23.79 9.10
C PRO A 237 -1.09 -22.28 9.06
N PHE A 238 -1.50 -21.79 7.89
CA PHE A 238 -1.79 -20.38 7.70
C PHE A 238 -2.81 -19.86 8.72
N ALA A 239 -2.52 -18.70 9.30
CA ALA A 239 -3.45 -17.99 10.14
C ALA A 239 -4.72 -17.62 9.35
N LYS A 240 -5.86 -17.50 10.04
CA LYS A 240 -7.20 -17.43 9.42
C LYS A 240 -7.31 -16.40 8.28
N GLU A 241 -6.76 -15.20 8.45
CA GLU A 241 -6.82 -14.15 7.42
C GLU A 241 -5.94 -14.48 6.21
N LEU A 242 -4.76 -15.05 6.44
CA LEU A 242 -3.86 -15.50 5.38
C LEU A 242 -4.42 -16.71 4.62
N ALA A 243 -5.05 -17.65 5.33
CA ALA A 243 -5.64 -18.85 4.73
C ALA A 243 -6.71 -18.52 3.69
N ILE A 244 -7.52 -17.48 3.93
CA ILE A 244 -8.56 -17.02 2.99
C ILE A 244 -7.95 -16.51 1.67
N MET A 245 -6.75 -15.95 1.72
CA MET A 245 -6.09 -15.35 0.55
C MET A 245 -5.04 -16.26 -0.08
N LYS A 246 -4.71 -17.39 0.55
CA LYS A 246 -3.65 -18.32 0.14
C LYS A 246 -3.77 -18.71 -1.34
N GLU A 247 -4.97 -19.02 -1.82
CA GLU A 247 -5.24 -19.43 -3.21
C GLU A 247 -4.98 -18.31 -4.24
N LYS A 248 -4.73 -17.08 -3.80
CA LYS A 248 -4.42 -15.93 -4.67
C LYS A 248 -2.92 -15.71 -4.84
N PHE A 249 -2.10 -16.51 -4.19
CA PHE A 249 -0.64 -16.45 -4.24
C PHE A 249 -0.07 -17.84 -4.52
N LEU A 250 1.19 -17.88 -4.97
CA LEU A 250 1.94 -19.12 -4.99
C LEU A 250 2.25 -19.55 -3.55
N VAL A 251 2.37 -20.86 -3.33
CA VAL A 251 2.62 -21.41 -1.99
C VAL A 251 3.76 -22.41 -2.06
N ALA A 252 4.76 -22.20 -1.23
CA ALA A 252 5.87 -23.12 -1.05
C ALA A 252 5.79 -23.81 0.31
N ARG A 253 6.30 -25.04 0.37
CA ARG A 253 6.50 -25.81 1.60
C ARG A 253 7.89 -26.41 1.56
N PHE A 254 8.64 -26.25 2.64
CA PHE A 254 9.99 -26.81 2.77
C PHE A 254 10.04 -27.76 3.98
N PRO A 255 9.58 -29.02 3.82
CA PRO A 255 9.65 -30.03 4.87
C PRO A 255 11.08 -30.24 5.36
N GLY A 256 11.25 -30.47 6.66
CA GLY A 256 12.57 -30.68 7.27
C GLY A 256 13.39 -29.41 7.51
N VAL A 257 12.85 -28.23 7.20
CA VAL A 257 13.42 -26.93 7.58
C VAL A 257 12.59 -26.29 8.68
N PHE A 258 11.29 -26.12 8.46
CA PHE A 258 10.36 -25.49 9.40
C PHE A 258 9.47 -26.52 10.08
N ARG A 259 9.12 -26.22 11.35
CA ARG A 259 8.09 -26.97 12.07
C ARG A 259 6.73 -26.75 11.41
N ASN A 260 5.93 -27.82 11.39
CA ASN A 260 4.52 -27.78 10.99
C ASN A 260 3.57 -27.34 12.11
N THR A 261 4.09 -27.10 13.32
CA THR A 261 3.33 -26.71 14.50
C THR A 261 4.06 -25.58 15.23
N LYS A 262 3.27 -24.70 15.86
CA LYS A 262 3.82 -23.65 16.72
C LYS A 262 4.44 -24.26 17.98
N LEU A 263 5.50 -23.62 18.50
CA LEU A 263 5.99 -23.91 19.84
C LEU A 263 4.90 -23.62 20.87
N SER A 264 4.82 -24.44 21.92
CA SER A 264 3.88 -24.18 23.01
C SER A 264 4.29 -22.90 23.73
N GLY A 265 3.36 -21.95 23.81
CA GLY A 265 3.57 -20.72 24.56
C GLY A 265 3.64 -20.99 26.05
N ARG A 266 4.48 -20.24 26.77
CA ARG A 266 4.51 -20.26 28.22
C ARG A 266 3.19 -19.70 28.75
N GLN A 267 2.26 -20.57 29.16
CA GLN A 267 1.09 -20.13 29.92
C GLN A 267 1.58 -19.54 31.24
N VAL A 268 1.43 -18.23 31.41
CA VAL A 268 1.42 -17.65 32.75
C VAL A 268 0.07 -18.03 33.35
N SER A 269 0.06 -19.10 34.14
CA SER A 269 -1.07 -19.44 35.00
C SER A 269 -1.27 -18.27 35.96
N LEU A 270 -2.23 -17.38 35.67
CA LEU A 270 -2.76 -16.51 36.70
C LEU A 270 -3.41 -17.43 37.75
N PRO A 271 -3.05 -17.35 39.04
CA PRO A 271 -3.66 -18.20 40.05
C PRO A 271 -5.17 -17.95 40.05
N THR A 272 -5.90 -19.02 39.74
CA THR A 272 -7.34 -19.12 39.89
C THR A 272 -7.69 -18.76 41.33
N THR A 273 -8.73 -17.94 41.48
CA THR A 273 -9.38 -17.55 42.73
C THR A 273 -9.45 -18.69 43.76
N PRO A 274 -9.19 -18.42 45.06
CA PRO A 274 -9.27 -19.44 46.10
C PRO A 274 -10.73 -19.91 46.32
N PRO A 275 -10.94 -21.13 46.86
CA PRO A 275 -12.27 -21.69 47.04
C PRO A 275 -13.03 -20.96 48.15
N ARG A 276 -14.35 -20.90 47.97
CA ARG A 276 -15.32 -20.30 48.88
C ARG A 276 -15.50 -21.20 50.10
N SER A 277 -15.05 -20.77 51.27
CA SER A 277 -15.35 -21.41 52.56
C SER A 277 -16.70 -20.93 53.09
N SER A 278 -17.49 -21.87 53.58
CA SER A 278 -18.81 -21.76 54.18
C SER A 278 -18.81 -21.02 55.53
N THR A 279 -19.80 -20.14 55.72
CA THR A 279 -20.17 -19.53 57.01
C THR A 279 -20.98 -20.49 57.88
N PRO A 280 -20.98 -20.27 59.21
CA PRO A 280 -22.23 -20.30 59.95
C PRO A 280 -22.47 -19.01 60.74
N ASP A 281 -23.76 -18.73 60.91
CA ASP A 281 -24.39 -17.60 61.58
C ASP A 281 -24.01 -17.46 63.07
N THR A 282 -24.18 -16.26 63.63
CA THR A 282 -25.19 -15.95 64.68
C THR A 282 -24.94 -14.54 65.28
N SER A 283 -25.96 -13.67 65.18
CA SER A 283 -26.44 -12.57 66.07
C SER A 283 -25.43 -11.71 66.85
N SER A 284 -25.61 -10.43 67.18
CA SER A 284 -26.71 -9.47 67.19
C SER A 284 -26.12 -8.25 67.92
N TYR A 285 -26.32 -7.01 67.48
CA TYR A 285 -26.90 -5.91 68.30
C TYR A 285 -26.83 -4.60 67.50
N ALA A 286 -27.98 -3.98 67.31
CA ALA A 286 -28.14 -2.64 66.77
C ALA A 286 -28.69 -1.75 67.88
N GLU A 287 -28.22 -0.50 67.96
CA GLU A 287 -28.86 0.71 68.53
C GLU A 287 -27.77 1.82 68.59
N THR A 288 -27.92 3.10 68.24
CA THR A 288 -29.01 3.94 67.66
C THR A 288 -28.40 5.27 67.16
N VAL A 289 -28.97 5.82 66.06
CA VAL A 289 -29.11 7.23 65.59
C VAL A 289 -27.95 8.26 65.67
N LEU A 290 -27.63 8.89 64.52
CA LEU A 290 -28.23 10.17 64.08
C LEU A 290 -27.71 10.61 62.68
N SER A 291 -28.68 10.73 61.77
CA SER A 291 -28.88 11.84 60.80
C SER A 291 -28.05 12.00 59.52
N ASN A 292 -28.84 12.01 58.43
CA ASN A 292 -28.75 12.76 57.17
C ASN A 292 -27.65 12.44 56.16
N SER A 293 -28.01 11.68 55.12
CA SER A 293 -28.57 12.23 53.87
C SER A 293 -28.81 11.11 52.86
N SER A 294 -30.08 10.77 52.73
CA SER A 294 -30.69 9.74 51.88
C SER A 294 -30.56 10.08 50.38
N LEU A 295 -30.09 9.13 49.55
CA LEU A 295 -30.90 8.21 48.71
C LEU A 295 -31.16 8.81 47.30
N ASP A 296 -31.20 8.10 46.17
CA ASP A 296 -31.51 6.68 45.96
C ASP A 296 -30.86 6.17 44.66
N VAL A 297 -30.34 4.94 44.76
CA VAL A 297 -30.21 3.98 43.67
C VAL A 297 -31.36 2.98 43.90
N VAL A 298 -32.22 2.78 42.90
CA VAL A 298 -33.21 1.69 42.92
C VAL A 298 -32.96 0.76 41.75
N SER A 299 -32.81 -0.52 42.12
CA SER A 299 -32.74 -1.73 41.33
C SER A 299 -33.99 -2.01 40.49
N MET A 300 -33.88 -2.77 39.40
CA MET A 300 -34.33 -4.17 39.34
C MET A 300 -34.43 -4.74 37.90
N GLU A 301 -33.91 -5.96 37.78
CA GLU A 301 -34.44 -7.14 37.08
C GLU A 301 -34.73 -7.16 35.56
N GLY A 302 -34.19 -8.20 34.91
CA GLY A 302 -35.04 -9.23 34.31
C GLY A 302 -35.41 -9.13 32.83
N SER A 303 -34.75 -9.99 32.04
CA SER A 303 -35.31 -10.76 30.92
C SER A 303 -35.18 -10.26 29.47
N SER A 304 -34.63 -11.18 28.67
CA SER A 304 -34.97 -11.58 27.29
C SER A 304 -35.03 -10.55 26.14
N ASP A 305 -34.09 -10.76 25.22
CA ASP A 305 -34.20 -10.74 23.75
C ASP A 305 -35.21 -9.80 23.09
N SER A 306 -34.69 -8.77 22.40
CA SER A 306 -35.24 -8.28 21.12
C SER A 306 -34.29 -7.29 20.47
N SER A 307 -34.02 -7.53 19.20
CA SER A 307 -33.45 -6.61 18.23
C SER A 307 -34.20 -5.27 18.20
N VAL A 308 -33.54 -4.17 18.57
CA VAL A 308 -34.07 -2.82 18.36
C VAL A 308 -33.04 -1.99 17.58
N ALA A 309 -33.43 -1.63 16.36
CA ALA A 309 -32.76 -0.65 15.53
C ALA A 309 -32.73 0.71 16.25
N VAL A 310 -31.55 1.32 16.34
CA VAL A 310 -31.37 2.63 16.97
C VAL A 310 -31.89 3.74 16.03
N PRO A 311 -32.67 4.73 16.50
CA PRO A 311 -33.32 5.71 15.64
C PRO A 311 -32.35 6.78 15.13
N VAL A 312 -32.60 7.23 13.90
CA VAL A 312 -31.94 8.37 13.24
C VAL A 312 -32.52 9.69 13.78
N ARG A 313 -31.68 10.53 14.40
CA ARG A 313 -31.82 12.00 14.57
C ARG A 313 -30.42 12.54 14.98
N SER A 314 -29.93 13.73 14.62
CA SER A 314 -30.49 14.97 14.10
C SER A 314 -29.38 15.83 13.42
N LYS A 315 -29.78 16.85 12.65
CA LYS A 315 -28.95 17.85 11.92
C LYS A 315 -27.63 18.24 12.61
N TYR A 316 -26.54 18.32 11.85
CA TYR A 316 -25.23 18.76 12.36
C TYR A 316 -25.23 20.29 12.47
N ALA A 317 -25.52 20.82 13.66
CA ALA A 317 -25.53 22.27 13.88
C ALA A 317 -24.14 22.89 13.58
N VAL A 318 -24.09 23.83 12.64
CA VAL A 318 -22.87 24.57 12.27
C VAL A 318 -22.66 25.72 13.26
N LEU A 319 -21.57 25.66 14.03
CA LEU A 319 -21.18 26.73 14.94
C LEU A 319 -20.73 27.96 14.15
N ARG A 320 -21.19 29.15 14.54
CA ARG A 320 -20.78 30.43 13.96
C ARG A 320 -20.49 31.45 15.05
N ASN A 321 -19.51 32.33 14.84
CA ASN A 321 -19.28 33.49 15.72
C ASN A 321 -20.27 34.63 15.40
N ARG A 322 -20.19 35.73 16.15
CA ARG A 322 -21.01 36.95 15.92
C ARG A 322 -20.89 37.55 14.52
N LYS A 323 -19.77 37.32 13.84
CA LYS A 323 -19.53 37.75 12.45
C LYS A 323 -20.05 36.76 11.41
N GLY A 324 -20.79 35.73 11.83
CA GLY A 324 -21.33 34.68 10.96
C GLY A 324 -20.30 33.69 10.43
N GLN A 325 -19.04 33.76 10.87
CA GLN A 325 -17.95 32.89 10.41
C GLN A 325 -18.06 31.52 11.07
N ARG A 326 -17.91 30.46 10.27
CA ARG A 326 -17.98 29.08 10.75
C ARG A 326 -16.83 28.76 11.70
N LEU A 327 -17.18 28.15 12.82
CA LEU A 327 -16.25 27.65 13.82
C LEU A 327 -16.21 26.12 13.78
N ASP A 328 -15.02 25.55 13.88
CA ASP A 328 -14.85 24.13 14.15
C ASP A 328 -14.96 23.86 15.66
N ALA A 329 -15.65 22.78 16.03
CA ALA A 329 -15.67 22.29 17.41
C ALA A 329 -14.25 21.95 17.90
N ILE A 330 -13.88 22.36 19.10
CA ILE A 330 -12.56 22.05 19.68
C ILE A 330 -12.55 20.56 20.02
N ILE A 331 -11.60 19.84 19.42
CA ILE A 331 -11.38 18.41 19.65
C ILE A 331 -9.90 18.19 19.91
N SER A 332 -9.59 17.47 20.99
CA SER A 332 -8.21 17.17 21.42
C SER A 332 -8.04 15.66 21.67
N PRO A 333 -8.09 14.83 20.62
CA PRO A 333 -7.85 13.40 20.76
C PRO A 333 -6.40 13.11 21.17
N PRO A 334 -6.11 12.00 21.87
CA PRO A 334 -4.74 11.63 22.25
C PRO A 334 -3.82 11.46 21.02
N SER A 335 -2.59 11.97 21.08
CA SER A 335 -1.64 11.95 19.96
C SER A 335 -1.36 10.53 19.42
N ALA A 336 -1.26 9.54 20.31
CA ALA A 336 -1.10 8.14 19.92
C ALA A 336 -2.27 7.66 19.05
N LEU A 337 -3.50 8.05 19.39
CA LEU A 337 -4.69 7.70 18.63
C LEU A 337 -4.74 8.41 17.28
N ILE A 338 -4.30 9.67 17.20
CA ILE A 338 -4.18 10.40 15.94
C ILE A 338 -3.20 9.66 15.01
N THR A 339 -2.05 9.21 15.51
CA THR A 339 -1.05 8.48 14.72
C THR A 339 -1.63 7.18 14.15
N VAL A 340 -2.29 6.38 15.00
CA VAL A 340 -2.98 5.15 14.55
C VAL A 340 -4.06 5.48 13.50
N MET A 341 -4.84 6.53 13.74
CA MET A 341 -5.95 6.89 12.86
C MET A 341 -5.50 7.51 11.53
N ARG A 342 -4.30 8.13 11.44
CA ARG A 342 -3.72 8.58 10.16
C ARG A 342 -3.27 7.41 9.30
N ASN A 343 -2.76 6.36 9.93
CA ASN A 343 -2.19 5.19 9.26
C ASN A 343 -3.25 4.14 8.89
N THR A 344 -4.54 4.41 9.15
CA THR A 344 -5.66 3.53 8.80
C THR A 344 -6.58 4.17 7.77
N LYS A 345 -7.07 3.39 6.80
CA LYS A 345 -7.93 3.86 5.70
C LYS A 345 -9.42 3.87 6.06
N HIS A 346 -9.77 4.27 7.29
CA HIS A 346 -11.17 4.42 7.70
C HIS A 346 -11.88 5.48 6.86
N CYS A 347 -13.09 5.20 6.39
CA CYS A 347 -13.85 6.21 5.64
C CYS A 347 -14.33 7.31 6.58
N ASN A 348 -13.89 8.53 6.36
CA ASN A 348 -14.31 9.67 7.17
C ASN A 348 -15.83 9.88 7.10
N VAL A 349 -16.41 9.85 5.90
CA VAL A 349 -17.84 10.09 5.69
C VAL A 349 -18.66 9.05 6.46
N PHE A 350 -18.35 7.77 6.28
CA PHE A 350 -19.04 6.67 6.94
C PHE A 350 -18.91 6.73 8.46
N HIS A 351 -17.70 6.86 9.01
CA HIS A 351 -17.53 6.76 10.46
C HIS A 351 -18.02 8.01 11.19
N ILE A 352 -17.89 9.20 10.57
CA ILE A 352 -18.32 10.47 11.17
C ILE A 352 -19.83 10.66 11.05
N PHE A 353 -20.41 10.36 9.89
CA PHE A 353 -21.83 10.62 9.62
C PHE A 353 -22.73 9.37 9.76
N GLY A 354 -22.15 8.18 9.81
CA GLY A 354 -22.86 6.90 9.91
C GLY A 354 -23.25 6.31 8.56
N GLU A 355 -23.10 7.07 7.47
CA GLU A 355 -23.47 6.67 6.12
C GLU A 355 -22.38 7.11 5.13
N CYS A 356 -22.20 6.37 4.05
CA CYS A 356 -21.36 6.79 2.94
C CYS A 356 -22.15 6.68 1.64
N PRO A 357 -22.26 7.76 0.85
CA PRO A 357 -23.05 7.76 -0.38
C PRO A 357 -22.41 6.90 -1.50
N TYR A 358 -21.13 6.53 -1.35
CA TYR A 358 -20.41 5.76 -2.35
C TYR A 358 -20.63 4.26 -2.17
N LYS A 359 -21.34 3.63 -3.12
CA LYS A 359 -21.60 2.18 -3.13
C LYS A 359 -20.34 1.31 -3.18
N LYS A 360 -19.28 1.78 -3.86
CA LYS A 360 -17.96 1.12 -3.96
C LYS A 360 -16.87 2.01 -3.36
N CYS A 361 -17.01 2.36 -2.09
CA CYS A 361 -16.00 3.13 -1.37
C CYS A 361 -14.74 2.28 -1.12
N SER A 362 -13.56 2.81 -1.45
CA SER A 362 -12.26 2.17 -1.21
C SER A 362 -11.76 2.31 0.23
N PHE A 363 -12.51 3.00 1.09
CA PHE A 363 -12.19 3.22 2.49
C PHE A 363 -13.03 2.30 3.40
N LEU A 364 -12.49 1.93 4.56
CA LEU A 364 -13.10 0.96 5.47
C LEU A 364 -14.43 1.48 6.03
N HIS A 365 -15.49 0.67 5.94
CA HIS A 365 -16.87 0.93 6.40
C HIS A 365 -17.36 -0.08 7.46
N GLY A 366 -16.47 -0.79 8.15
CA GLY A 366 -16.85 -1.88 9.07
C GLY A 366 -17.67 -1.42 10.29
N LYS A 367 -17.43 -2.04 11.46
CA LYS A 367 -18.07 -1.59 12.70
C LYS A 367 -17.81 -0.10 12.92
N ARG A 368 -18.84 0.65 13.31
CA ARG A 368 -18.72 2.09 13.57
C ARG A 368 -17.67 2.32 14.67
N LEU A 369 -16.71 3.20 14.37
CA LEU A 369 -15.66 3.58 15.30
C LEU A 369 -16.22 4.15 16.60
N GLY A 370 -15.50 3.97 17.69
CA GLY A 370 -15.83 4.57 18.98
C GLY A 370 -15.70 6.09 18.96
N ARG A 371 -16.32 6.78 19.92
CA ARG A 371 -16.38 8.25 19.97
C ARG A 371 -15.00 8.92 19.90
N LYS A 372 -14.01 8.40 20.65
CA LYS A 372 -12.63 8.92 20.67
C LYS A 372 -11.92 8.77 19.32
N GLU A 373 -12.20 7.67 18.62
CA GLU A 373 -11.61 7.38 17.30
C GLU A 373 -12.26 8.24 16.20
N ILE A 374 -13.57 8.46 16.29
CA ILE A 374 -14.29 9.42 15.44
C ILE A 374 -13.71 10.83 15.62
N ASP A 375 -13.46 11.26 16.86
CA ASP A 375 -12.86 12.57 17.13
C ASP A 375 -11.43 12.66 16.58
N ALA A 376 -10.64 11.58 16.66
CA ALA A 376 -9.33 11.51 16.00
C ALA A 376 -9.44 11.63 14.46
N ARG A 377 -10.40 10.94 13.83
CA ARG A 377 -10.65 11.07 12.38
C ARG A 377 -11.14 12.45 11.98
N ARG A 378 -11.99 13.08 12.80
CA ARG A 378 -12.41 14.49 12.61
C ARG A 378 -11.21 15.43 12.70
N PHE A 379 -10.36 15.25 13.70
CA PHE A 379 -9.15 16.07 13.88
C PHE A 379 -8.22 15.97 12.67
N ILE A 380 -7.99 14.75 12.17
CA ILE A 380 -7.16 14.52 10.98
C ILE A 380 -7.78 15.16 9.74
N SER A 381 -9.08 14.98 9.53
CA SER A 381 -9.78 15.55 8.36
C SER A 381 -9.71 17.07 8.37
N ARG A 382 -9.81 17.68 9.55
CA ARG A 382 -9.67 19.12 9.77
C ARG A 382 -8.25 19.66 9.62
N SER A 383 -7.23 18.83 9.38
CA SER A 383 -5.90 19.31 9.01
C SER A 383 -5.81 19.79 7.56
N LYS A 384 -6.83 19.50 6.74
CA LYS A 384 -6.96 19.99 5.36
C LYS A 384 -7.91 21.19 5.33
N PRO A 385 -7.52 22.35 4.78
CA PRO A 385 -8.35 23.54 4.74
C PRO A 385 -9.59 23.32 3.86
N CYS A 386 -10.74 23.83 4.30
CA CYS A 386 -11.96 23.85 3.52
C CYS A 386 -11.83 24.87 2.38
N PRO A 387 -12.15 24.53 1.11
CA PRO A 387 -12.15 25.48 0.01
C PRO A 387 -13.10 26.68 0.22
N SER A 388 -14.22 26.47 0.92
CA SER A 388 -15.17 27.53 1.26
C SER A 388 -14.81 28.31 2.53
N LYS A 389 -13.69 27.96 3.18
CA LYS A 389 -13.10 28.63 4.34
C LYS A 389 -14.16 28.94 5.43
N LEU A 390 -14.11 30.12 6.05
CA LEU A 390 -15.02 30.52 7.11
C LEU A 390 -16.49 30.67 6.68
N ASN A 391 -16.77 30.75 5.38
CA ASN A 391 -18.12 30.94 4.86
C ASN A 391 -18.83 29.62 4.51
N CYS A 392 -18.19 28.47 4.76
CA CYS A 392 -18.77 27.16 4.46
C CYS A 392 -20.14 26.98 5.13
N LYS A 393 -21.16 26.61 4.34
CA LYS A 393 -22.53 26.34 4.82
C LYS A 393 -22.86 24.85 4.95
N ASP A 394 -21.96 23.96 4.49
CA ASP A 394 -22.19 22.52 4.49
C ASP A 394 -22.12 21.91 5.90
N GLU A 395 -23.26 21.50 6.44
CA GLU A 395 -23.38 20.86 7.75
C GLU A 395 -22.51 19.59 7.88
N LYS A 396 -22.26 18.87 6.77
CA LYS A 396 -21.46 17.65 6.71
C LYS A 396 -20.02 17.89 6.21
N CYS A 397 -19.52 19.12 6.26
CA CYS A 397 -18.13 19.42 5.86
C CYS A 397 -17.12 18.68 6.75
N LEU A 398 -16.19 17.94 6.12
CA LEU A 398 -15.13 17.20 6.79
C LEU A 398 -13.82 17.99 6.95
N TYR A 399 -13.68 19.11 6.23
CA TYR A 399 -12.46 19.91 6.19
C TYR A 399 -12.38 20.89 7.36
N GLY A 400 -11.18 21.41 7.60
CA GLY A 400 -10.90 22.41 8.63
C GLY A 400 -11.23 23.81 8.15
N HIS A 401 -11.95 24.56 8.96
CA HIS A 401 -12.26 25.97 8.75
C HIS A 401 -11.31 26.87 9.55
N GLN A 402 -10.55 26.31 10.48
CA GLN A 402 -9.56 27.01 11.30
C GLN A 402 -8.26 26.22 11.37
N CYS A 403 -7.14 26.94 11.47
CA CYS A 403 -5.86 26.30 11.74
C CYS A 403 -5.88 25.64 13.13
N LEU A 404 -5.41 24.39 13.22
CA LEU A 404 -5.38 23.62 14.47
C LEU A 404 -4.25 24.06 15.41
N GLU A 405 -3.25 24.79 14.91
CA GLU A 405 -2.14 25.32 15.71
C GLU A 405 -2.53 26.66 16.35
N LYS A 406 -2.64 26.69 17.70
CA LYS A 406 -3.02 27.90 18.46
C LYS A 406 -2.11 29.11 18.24
N ALA A 407 -0.83 28.89 17.93
CA ALA A 407 0.17 29.93 17.67
C ALA A 407 0.98 29.58 16.41
N CYS A 408 0.30 29.48 15.27
CA CYS A 408 0.94 29.09 14.01
C CYS A 408 1.96 30.16 13.56
N THR A 409 3.24 29.81 13.53
CA THR A 409 4.33 30.71 13.09
C THR A 409 4.45 30.79 11.56
N LYS A 410 3.73 29.94 10.83
CA LYS A 410 3.78 29.80 9.37
C LYS A 410 2.68 30.59 8.64
N ILE A 411 1.95 31.47 9.33
CA ILE A 411 0.88 32.28 8.75
C ILE A 411 1.43 33.12 7.59
N GLY A 412 0.91 32.90 6.37
CA GLY A 412 1.39 33.59 5.18
C GLY A 412 2.81 33.25 4.73
N LYS A 413 3.47 32.27 5.36
CA LYS A 413 4.85 31.83 5.08
C LYS A 413 4.93 30.31 4.82
N GLY A 414 3.83 29.67 4.42
CA GLY A 414 3.77 28.24 4.10
C GLY A 414 2.79 27.39 4.92
N CYS A 415 1.95 27.99 5.78
CA CYS A 415 0.80 27.27 6.35
C CYS A 415 -0.21 26.93 5.25
N LYS A 416 -0.84 25.74 5.34
CA LYS A 416 -1.89 25.30 4.40
C LYS A 416 -3.20 26.09 4.55
N PHE A 417 -3.40 26.72 5.70
CA PHE A 417 -4.59 27.53 5.98
C PHE A 417 -4.34 28.98 5.58
N ASP A 418 -5.38 29.63 5.07
CA ASP A 418 -5.29 31.04 4.70
C ASP A 418 -5.16 31.95 5.92
N LYS A 419 -4.64 33.16 5.71
CA LYS A 419 -4.43 34.15 6.78
C LYS A 419 -5.71 34.41 7.58
N GLU A 420 -6.86 34.45 6.91
CA GLU A 420 -8.18 34.66 7.54
C GLU A 420 -8.66 33.50 8.42
N MET A 421 -8.10 32.29 8.25
CA MET A 421 -8.47 31.08 8.99
C MET A 421 -7.63 30.90 10.28
N HIS A 422 -6.86 31.91 10.65
CA HIS A 422 -6.06 31.95 11.88
C HIS A 422 -6.63 32.99 12.84
N ASN A 423 -6.46 32.75 14.16
CA ASN A 423 -6.92 33.65 15.21
C ASN A 423 -8.41 34.06 15.06
N VAL A 424 -9.24 33.13 14.58
CA VAL A 424 -10.67 33.38 14.37
C VAL A 424 -11.34 33.52 15.72
N ASP A 425 -11.98 34.67 15.93
CA ASP A 425 -12.75 34.97 17.12
C ASP A 425 -13.86 33.93 17.31
N ARG A 426 -13.94 33.37 18.52
CA ARG A 426 -14.89 32.32 18.89
C ARG A 426 -16.03 32.84 19.78
N SER A 427 -16.08 34.16 20.03
CA SER A 427 -17.09 34.84 20.86
C SER A 427 -18.41 35.16 20.16
#